data_AF-A0AAD6KKQ8-F1
#
_entry.id   AF-A0AAD6KKQ8-F1
#
_cell.length_a   1.000
_cell.length_b   1.000
_cell.length_c   1.000
_cell.angle_alpha   90.00
_cell.angle_beta   90.00
_cell.angle_gamma   90.00
#
_symmetry.space_group_name_H-M   'P 1'
#
loop_
_entity.id
_entity.type
_entity.pdbx_description
1 polymer ?
#
loop_
_entity_poly.entity_id
_entity_poly.type
_entity_poly.pdbx_seq_one_letter_code
_entity_poly.pdbx_strand_id
1 'polypeptide(L)'
;MEMASSARTVEEIFKDFSARRAAVVRALTYDVDSFYGLCDPDKENLCLYGHSSETWEVALPAEEVPPELPEPALGINFARDGMNRKDWLSLVAVHSDSWLLSVAFYLGARLNRNERKRLFSLINDLPTVFEVVTERKPVKEKPSVDSGSKSRGSIKRSSDGQMKSNPKLTEDTYEDEEEDHTETLCGSCGGNYNADEFWIGCDVCERWYHGKCVKITPAKADSIKQYKCPSCMKRSRS
;
A
#
# COMPACT_ATOMS: atom_id res chain seq x y z
N MET A 1 19.76 5.88 29.99
CA MET A 1 19.03 6.49 28.87
C MET A 1 17.55 6.27 29.15
N GLU A 2 16.84 7.28 29.62
CA GLU A 2 15.43 7.16 29.99
C GLU A 2 14.56 6.95 28.72
N MET A 3 14.37 5.69 28.33
CA MET A 3 13.38 5.28 27.34
C MET A 3 12.02 5.06 28.02
N ALA A 4 11.54 6.08 28.73
CA ALA A 4 10.21 6.09 29.32
C ALA A 4 9.40 7.30 28.83
N SER A 5 9.51 7.63 27.54
CA SER A 5 8.39 8.26 26.84
C SER A 5 7.22 7.27 26.91
N SER A 6 6.09 7.70 27.46
CA SER A 6 4.85 6.92 27.47
C SER A 6 4.58 6.38 26.07
N ALA A 7 4.17 5.11 25.97
CA ALA A 7 3.81 4.53 24.67
C ALA A 7 2.76 5.43 24.00
N ARG A 8 3.08 5.91 22.78
CA ARG A 8 2.16 6.77 22.03
C ARG A 8 0.94 5.97 21.62
N THR A 9 -0.22 6.60 21.72
CA THR A 9 -1.49 6.07 21.24
C THR A 9 -1.57 6.11 19.71
N VAL A 10 -2.49 5.33 19.13
CA VAL A 10 -2.78 5.36 17.69
C VAL A 10 -3.16 6.78 17.24
N GLU A 11 -3.94 7.50 18.05
CA GLU A 11 -4.40 8.85 17.78
C GLU A 11 -3.26 9.87 17.78
N GLU A 12 -2.31 9.77 18.71
CA GLU A 12 -1.14 10.65 18.76
C GLU A 12 -0.22 10.43 17.57
N ILE A 13 -0.01 9.16 17.18
CA ILE A 13 0.80 8.83 16.00
C ILE A 13 0.11 9.30 14.71
N PHE A 14 -1.21 9.10 14.60
CA PHE A 14 -1.96 9.57 13.43
C PHE A 14 -2.00 11.10 13.34
N LYS A 15 -2.05 11.80 14.48
CA LYS A 15 -1.95 13.26 14.54
C LYS A 15 -0.57 13.73 14.05
N ASP A 16 0.50 13.11 14.51
CA ASP A 16 1.87 13.38 14.05
C ASP A 16 2.00 13.15 12.54
N PHE A 17 1.56 11.99 12.04
CA PHE A 17 1.51 11.68 10.61
C PHE A 17 0.75 12.75 9.82
N SER A 18 -0.45 13.12 10.27
CA SER A 18 -1.31 14.07 9.57
C SER A 18 -0.68 15.45 9.48
N ALA A 19 0.00 15.91 10.53
CA ALA A 19 0.68 17.20 10.56
C ALA A 19 1.89 17.22 9.60
N ARG A 20 2.71 16.17 9.62
CA ARG A 20 3.85 16.03 8.69
C ARG A 20 3.37 15.93 7.24
N ARG A 21 2.32 15.14 6.98
CA ARG A 21 1.68 15.04 5.67
C ARG A 21 1.17 16.40 5.20
N ALA A 22 0.52 17.17 6.06
CA ALA A 22 0.04 18.51 5.71
C ALA A 22 1.19 19.45 5.32
N ALA A 23 2.31 19.39 6.04
CA ALA A 23 3.52 20.15 5.71
C ALA A 23 4.08 19.79 4.33
N VAL A 24 4.24 18.48 4.05
CA VAL A 24 4.73 18.00 2.74
C VAL A 24 3.78 18.38 1.62
N VAL A 25 2.46 18.20 1.81
CA VAL A 25 1.46 18.63 0.82
C VAL A 25 1.61 20.12 0.55
N ARG A 26 1.78 20.96 1.58
CA ARG A 26 1.98 22.40 1.40
C ARG A 26 3.22 22.71 0.58
N ALA A 27 4.37 22.08 0.90
CA ALA A 27 5.62 22.23 0.15
C ALA A 27 5.46 21.90 -1.34
N LEU A 28 4.75 20.82 -1.67
CA LEU A 28 4.59 20.33 -3.04
C LEU A 28 3.40 20.96 -3.80
N THR A 29 2.63 21.84 -3.15
CA THR A 29 1.47 22.50 -3.77
C THR A 29 1.52 24.02 -3.60
N TYR A 30 1.11 24.54 -2.44
CA TYR A 30 1.00 25.97 -2.19
C TYR A 30 2.35 26.69 -2.21
N ASP A 31 3.40 26.07 -1.66
CA ASP A 31 4.74 26.65 -1.55
C ASP A 31 5.70 26.12 -2.62
N VAL A 32 5.17 25.56 -3.71
CA VAL A 32 5.94 24.77 -4.69
C VAL A 32 7.06 25.55 -5.39
N ASP A 33 6.92 26.86 -5.55
CA ASP A 33 7.97 27.70 -6.13
C ASP A 33 9.11 27.95 -5.13
N SER A 34 8.78 28.18 -3.85
CA SER A 34 9.78 28.29 -2.78
C SER A 34 10.52 26.98 -2.58
N PHE A 35 9.80 25.86 -2.51
CA PHE A 35 10.38 24.52 -2.44
C PHE A 35 11.32 24.24 -3.62
N TYR A 36 10.85 24.47 -4.85
CA TYR A 36 11.66 24.25 -6.07
C TYR A 36 12.94 25.10 -6.08
N GLY A 37 12.86 26.35 -5.63
CA GLY A 37 14.00 27.26 -5.51
C GLY A 37 15.04 26.84 -4.45
N LEU A 38 14.62 26.14 -3.39
CA LEU A 38 15.54 25.63 -2.36
C LEU A 38 16.27 24.36 -2.80
N CYS A 39 15.66 23.53 -3.66
CA CYS A 39 16.23 22.28 -4.19
C CYS A 39 17.27 22.51 -5.29
N ASP A 40 18.33 23.25 -4.99
CA ASP A 40 19.42 23.56 -5.91
C ASP A 40 20.27 22.29 -6.24
N PRO A 41 20.38 21.87 -7.52
CA PRO A 41 21.16 20.70 -7.93
C PRO A 41 22.66 20.84 -7.69
N ASP A 42 23.18 22.07 -7.57
CA ASP A 42 24.60 22.33 -7.31
C ASP A 42 24.95 22.23 -5.81
N LYS A 43 23.95 22.08 -4.93
CA LYS A 43 24.16 21.80 -3.51
C LYS A 43 24.35 20.31 -3.25
N GLU A 44 24.84 20.00 -2.04
CA GLU A 44 24.89 18.65 -1.51
C GLU A 44 23.51 17.96 -1.50
N ASN A 45 23.48 16.68 -1.14
CA ASN A 45 22.29 15.85 -1.26
C ASN A 45 21.19 16.32 -0.28
N LEU A 46 20.16 16.99 -0.81
CA LEU A 46 19.07 17.53 0.00
C LEU A 46 17.93 16.54 0.18
N CYS A 47 17.19 16.74 1.25
CA CYS A 47 16.00 16.00 1.66
C CYS A 47 14.81 16.96 1.84
N LEU A 48 13.58 16.45 1.76
CA LEU A 48 12.37 17.16 2.16
C LEU A 48 11.85 16.60 3.48
N TYR A 49 11.78 17.43 4.51
CA TYR A 49 11.24 17.09 5.83
C TYR A 49 9.87 17.72 6.05
N GLY A 50 8.95 16.95 6.61
CA GLY A 50 7.73 17.42 7.25
C GLY A 50 7.79 17.27 8.77
N HIS A 51 7.45 18.33 9.50
CA HIS A 51 7.47 18.34 10.96
C HIS A 51 6.05 18.22 11.54
N SER A 52 5.96 17.71 12.77
CA SER A 52 4.69 17.61 13.51
C SER A 52 4.09 18.97 13.91
N SER A 53 4.84 20.06 13.73
CA SER A 53 4.41 21.45 13.80
C SER A 53 3.73 21.96 12.52
N GLU A 54 3.47 21.08 11.55
CA GLU A 54 2.94 21.43 10.22
C GLU A 54 3.84 22.36 9.41
N THR A 55 5.14 22.38 9.70
CA THR A 55 6.16 23.09 8.93
C THR A 55 6.95 22.10 8.08
N TRP A 56 7.50 22.57 6.96
CA TRP A 56 8.38 21.78 6.10
C TRP A 56 9.74 22.44 5.99
N GLU A 57 10.76 21.64 5.67
CA GLU A 57 12.14 22.09 5.53
C GLU A 57 12.84 21.33 4.39
N VAL A 58 13.74 22.01 3.68
CA VAL A 58 14.71 21.39 2.77
C VAL A 58 16.08 21.49 3.41
N ALA A 59 16.64 20.35 3.82
CA ALA A 59 17.87 20.28 4.58
C ALA A 59 18.74 19.09 4.16
N LEU A 60 19.99 19.07 4.63
CA LEU A 60 20.85 17.90 4.56
C LEU A 60 20.31 16.78 5.46
N PRO A 61 20.67 15.51 5.19
CA PRO A 61 20.33 14.40 6.08
C PRO A 61 20.89 14.63 7.50
N ALA A 62 20.26 14.01 8.49
CA ALA A 62 20.74 14.11 9.88
C ALA A 62 22.20 13.63 10.01
N GLU A 63 23.03 14.40 10.72
CA GLU A 63 24.44 14.06 10.98
C GLU A 63 24.57 12.95 12.04
N GLU A 64 23.57 12.76 12.89
CA GLU A 64 23.59 11.79 13.97
C GLU A 64 23.45 10.35 13.46
N VAL A 65 24.27 9.44 14.00
CA VAL A 65 24.31 8.02 13.59
C VAL A 65 24.15 7.11 14.82
N PRO A 66 23.05 6.33 14.93
CA PRO A 66 21.89 6.31 14.05
C PRO A 66 20.96 7.52 14.29
N PRO A 67 20.21 7.98 13.27
CA PRO A 67 19.25 9.06 13.43
C PRO A 67 18.06 8.63 14.31
N GLU A 68 17.41 9.61 14.96
CA GLU A 68 16.26 9.35 15.84
C GLU A 68 15.00 8.88 15.10
N LEU A 69 14.83 9.28 13.84
CA LEU A 69 13.70 8.89 12.98
C LEU A 69 14.23 8.34 11.65
N PRO A 70 13.41 7.55 10.92
CA PRO A 70 13.73 7.19 9.54
C PRO A 70 13.98 8.44 8.69
N GLU A 71 15.04 8.40 7.88
CA GLU A 71 15.41 9.50 6.99
C GLU A 71 14.56 9.49 5.71
N PRO A 72 14.20 10.66 5.17
CA PRO A 72 13.54 10.78 3.87
C PRO A 72 14.51 10.48 2.71
N ALA A 73 14.00 10.51 1.48
CA ALA A 73 14.81 10.28 0.30
C ALA A 73 15.89 11.36 0.14
N LEU A 74 17.13 10.89 -0.01
CA LEU A 74 18.32 11.72 -0.16
C LEU A 74 18.55 12.12 -1.61
N GLY A 75 18.94 13.37 -1.85
CA GLY A 75 19.35 13.87 -3.16
C GLY A 75 18.19 14.20 -4.09
N ILE A 76 17.05 14.63 -3.55
CA ILE A 76 15.87 14.99 -4.36
C ILE A 76 16.16 16.15 -5.33
N ASN A 77 17.16 16.98 -5.04
CA ASN A 77 17.59 18.10 -5.85
C ASN A 77 18.27 17.68 -7.16
N PHE A 78 18.93 16.53 -7.24
CA PHE A 78 19.70 16.15 -8.44
C PHE A 78 18.84 15.83 -9.66
N ALA A 79 17.68 15.24 -9.45
CA ALA A 79 16.76 14.92 -10.54
C ALA A 79 15.93 16.13 -11.00
N ARG A 80 15.99 17.27 -10.29
CA ARG A 80 15.08 18.42 -10.48
C ARG A 80 15.11 18.96 -11.91
N ASP A 81 16.31 19.14 -12.46
CA ASP A 81 16.50 19.77 -13.79
C ASP A 81 16.64 18.72 -14.91
N GLY A 82 16.75 17.44 -14.55
CA GLY A 82 16.85 16.32 -15.48
C GLY A 82 15.51 15.77 -15.98
N MET A 83 14.38 16.28 -15.48
CA MET A 83 13.04 15.78 -15.84
C MET A 83 11.97 16.88 -15.82
N ASN A 84 10.76 16.56 -16.30
CA ASN A 84 9.65 17.50 -16.23
C ASN A 84 9.34 17.86 -14.77
N ARG A 85 9.09 19.14 -14.48
CA ARG A 85 8.78 19.62 -13.12
C ARG A 85 7.64 18.85 -12.46
N LYS A 86 6.58 18.47 -13.20
CA LYS A 86 5.47 17.68 -12.65
C LYS A 86 5.88 16.24 -12.30
N ASP A 87 6.73 15.63 -13.12
CA ASP A 87 7.23 14.28 -12.88
C ASP A 87 8.19 14.26 -11.68
N TRP A 88 9.03 15.30 -11.55
CA TRP A 88 9.88 15.48 -10.38
C TRP A 88 9.07 15.65 -9.10
N LEU A 89 8.05 16.53 -9.09
CA LEU A 89 7.17 16.69 -7.93
C LEU A 89 6.44 15.39 -7.58
N SER A 90 6.03 14.62 -8.58
CA SER A 90 5.40 13.32 -8.40
C SER A 90 6.36 12.30 -7.78
N LEU A 91 7.62 12.29 -8.21
CA LEU A 91 8.68 11.45 -7.65
C LEU A 91 8.92 11.79 -6.17
N VAL A 92 9.08 13.08 -5.85
CA VAL A 92 9.26 13.55 -4.47
C VAL A 92 8.04 13.18 -3.61
N ALA A 93 6.82 13.28 -4.15
CA ALA A 93 5.60 12.90 -3.45
C ALA A 93 5.58 11.41 -3.07
N VAL A 94 5.90 10.49 -3.99
CA VAL A 94 5.93 9.04 -3.71
C VAL A 94 6.97 8.68 -2.65
N HIS A 95 8.16 9.29 -2.72
CA HIS A 95 9.18 9.11 -1.69
C HIS A 95 8.72 9.66 -0.33
N SER A 96 8.04 10.80 -0.33
CA SER A 96 7.50 11.39 0.90
C SER A 96 6.39 10.53 1.51
N ASP A 97 5.49 9.96 0.72
CA ASP A 97 4.46 9.02 1.18
C ASP A 97 5.09 7.81 1.89
N SER A 98 6.14 7.24 1.30
CA SER A 98 6.87 6.11 1.87
C SER A 98 7.55 6.48 3.20
N TRP A 99 8.18 7.66 3.25
CA TRP A 99 8.82 8.18 4.44
C TRP A 99 7.82 8.44 5.58
N LEU A 100 6.68 9.07 5.30
CA LEU A 100 5.62 9.33 6.28
C LEU A 100 5.09 8.04 6.90
N LEU A 101 4.90 6.98 6.09
CA LEU A 101 4.49 5.67 6.59
C LEU A 101 5.58 5.05 7.48
N SER A 102 6.84 5.14 7.07
CA SER A 102 7.99 4.66 7.86
C SER A 102 8.06 5.35 9.23
N VAL A 103 7.94 6.68 9.27
CA VAL A 103 7.91 7.45 10.53
C VAL A 103 6.74 7.03 11.41
N ALA A 104 5.53 6.91 10.86
CA ALA A 104 4.36 6.50 11.64
C ALA A 104 4.53 5.13 12.28
N PHE A 105 5.08 4.15 11.56
CA PHE A 105 5.28 2.80 12.07
C PHE A 105 6.52 2.66 12.96
N TYR A 106 7.54 3.51 12.77
CA TYR A 106 8.65 3.63 13.71
C TYR A 106 8.15 4.11 15.08
N LEU A 107 7.34 5.18 15.10
CA LEU A 107 6.71 5.70 16.32
C LEU A 107 5.71 4.70 16.93
N GLY A 108 5.09 3.89 16.08
CA GLY A 108 4.16 2.83 16.44
C GLY A 108 4.80 1.47 16.75
N ALA A 109 6.12 1.37 16.94
CA ALA A 109 6.81 0.09 17.13
C ALA A 109 6.27 -0.75 18.29
N ARG A 110 5.72 -0.09 19.33
CA ARG A 110 5.12 -0.76 20.51
C ARG A 110 3.63 -1.05 20.38
N LEU A 111 2.98 -0.65 19.27
CA LEU A 111 1.57 -0.93 19.03
C LEU A 111 1.37 -2.43 18.77
N ASN A 112 0.26 -2.98 19.27
CA ASN A 112 -0.15 -4.35 18.96
C ASN A 112 -0.71 -4.47 17.52
N ARG A 113 -0.98 -5.71 17.09
CA ARG A 113 -1.48 -6.01 15.73
C ARG A 113 -2.75 -5.21 15.35
N ASN A 114 -3.71 -5.09 16.27
CA ASN A 114 -4.97 -4.41 15.99
C ASN A 114 -4.80 -2.89 15.95
N GLU A 115 -3.92 -2.35 16.79
CA GLU A 115 -3.57 -0.93 16.79
C GLU A 115 -2.82 -0.53 15.51
N ARG A 116 -1.86 -1.34 15.05
CA ARG A 116 -1.20 -1.12 13.75
C ARG A 116 -2.18 -1.17 12.58
N LYS A 117 -3.13 -2.12 12.60
CA LYS A 117 -4.21 -2.16 11.61
C LYS A 117 -5.07 -0.89 11.64
N ARG A 118 -5.43 -0.42 12.83
CA ARG A 118 -6.22 0.80 13.01
C ARG A 118 -5.47 2.04 12.52
N LEU A 119 -4.19 2.17 12.87
CA LEU A 119 -3.32 3.25 12.40
C LEU A 119 -3.26 3.28 10.87
N PHE A 120 -3.02 2.13 10.24
CA PHE A 120 -2.99 2.02 8.78
C PHE A 120 -4.31 2.44 8.14
N SER A 121 -5.45 2.02 8.71
CA SER A 121 -6.78 2.42 8.23
C SER A 121 -6.95 3.94 8.26
N LEU A 122 -6.58 4.61 9.36
CA LEU A 122 -6.67 6.06 9.48
C LEU A 122 -5.78 6.79 8.46
N ILE A 123 -4.55 6.29 8.26
CA ILE A 123 -3.62 6.81 7.24
C ILE A 123 -4.23 6.68 5.84
N ASN A 124 -4.79 5.52 5.54
CA ASN A 124 -5.32 5.19 4.21
C ASN A 124 -6.68 5.85 3.90
N ASP A 125 -7.36 6.42 4.89
CA ASP A 125 -8.56 7.24 4.69
C ASP A 125 -8.23 8.64 4.10
N LEU A 126 -6.94 9.03 4.11
CA LEU A 126 -6.45 10.26 3.48
C LEU A 126 -5.90 9.95 2.08
N PRO A 127 -6.05 10.85 1.09
CA PRO A 127 -5.34 10.71 -0.17
C PRO A 127 -3.84 10.80 0.08
N THR A 128 -3.07 10.01 -0.65
CA THR A 128 -1.60 10.10 -0.65
C THR A 128 -1.14 11.50 -1.09
N VAL A 129 0.07 11.88 -0.71
CA VAL A 129 0.69 13.12 -1.20
C VAL A 129 0.77 13.07 -2.72
N PHE A 130 1.11 11.92 -3.29
CA PHE A 130 1.13 11.70 -4.74
C PHE A 130 -0.23 11.95 -5.40
N GLU A 131 -1.33 11.41 -4.87
CA GLU A 131 -2.67 11.66 -5.41
C GLU A 131 -3.06 13.14 -5.37
N VAL A 132 -2.69 13.84 -4.29
CA VAL A 132 -2.92 15.29 -4.16
C VAL A 132 -2.12 16.07 -5.20
N VAL A 133 -0.82 15.79 -5.34
CA VAL A 133 0.08 16.49 -6.27
C VAL A 133 -0.27 16.21 -7.73
N THR A 134 -0.74 15.00 -8.05
CA THR A 134 -1.10 14.61 -9.41
C THR A 134 -2.57 14.89 -9.76
N GLU A 135 -3.34 15.45 -8.83
CA GLU A 135 -4.79 15.67 -8.94
C GLU A 135 -5.57 14.39 -9.32
N ARG A 136 -5.02 13.21 -9.01
CA ARG A 136 -5.68 11.94 -9.22
C ARG A 136 -6.82 11.83 -8.22
N LYS A 137 -8.05 11.98 -8.70
CA LYS A 137 -9.22 11.72 -7.87
C LYS A 137 -9.18 10.26 -7.41
N PRO A 138 -9.43 9.97 -6.12
CA PRO A 138 -9.59 8.61 -5.67
C PRO A 138 -10.69 7.96 -6.53
N VAL A 139 -10.40 6.78 -7.08
CA VAL A 139 -11.41 5.96 -7.75
C VAL A 139 -12.39 5.55 -6.66
N LYS A 140 -13.42 6.37 -6.43
CA LYS A 140 -14.60 5.95 -5.70
C LYS A 140 -15.20 4.80 -6.51
N GLU A 141 -15.04 3.57 -6.04
CA GLU A 141 -15.84 2.46 -6.50
C GLU A 141 -17.31 2.85 -6.32
N LYS A 142 -17.97 3.20 -7.43
CA LYS A 142 -19.42 3.38 -7.46
C LYS A 142 -20.06 2.04 -7.77
N PRO A 143 -21.14 1.66 -7.06
CA PRO A 143 -21.90 0.48 -7.40
C PRO A 143 -22.63 0.74 -8.73
N SER A 144 -22.18 0.11 -9.81
CA SER A 144 -22.81 0.25 -11.12
C SER A 144 -24.04 -0.64 -11.20
N VAL A 145 -25.20 0.01 -11.24
CA VAL A 145 -26.48 -0.57 -11.69
C VAL A 145 -26.47 -0.74 -13.21
N ASP A 146 -27.14 -1.81 -13.61
CA ASP A 146 -27.15 -2.50 -14.91
C ASP A 146 -27.76 -1.70 -16.08
N SER A 147 -27.23 -1.89 -17.30
CA SER A 147 -27.98 -1.96 -18.57
C SER A 147 -27.03 -2.03 -19.76
N GLY A 148 -27.03 -3.18 -20.44
CA GLY A 148 -26.04 -3.52 -21.46
C GLY A 148 -26.28 -3.00 -22.87
N SER A 149 -25.31 -3.31 -23.75
CA SER A 149 -25.54 -3.82 -25.10
C SER A 149 -24.25 -4.32 -25.75
N LYS A 150 -24.36 -5.58 -26.20
CA LYS A 150 -23.57 -6.41 -27.12
C LYS A 150 -22.64 -5.72 -28.12
N SER A 151 -21.46 -6.31 -28.34
CA SER A 151 -20.99 -6.85 -29.64
C SER A 151 -19.69 -7.64 -29.43
N ARG A 152 -19.68 -8.96 -29.61
CA ARG A 152 -19.47 -9.75 -30.85
C ARG A 152 -17.98 -10.02 -31.15
N GLY A 153 -17.61 -11.29 -31.09
CA GLY A 153 -16.36 -11.81 -31.65
C GLY A 153 -16.03 -13.19 -31.09
N SER A 154 -16.38 -14.24 -31.82
CA SER A 154 -16.30 -15.65 -31.42
C SER A 154 -15.34 -16.39 -32.37
N ILE A 155 -14.87 -17.58 -31.94
CA ILE A 155 -14.47 -18.76 -32.74
C ILE A 155 -12.97 -19.05 -33.00
N LYS A 156 -12.49 -20.05 -32.23
CA LYS A 156 -11.80 -21.33 -32.56
C LYS A 156 -10.37 -21.42 -33.15
N ARG A 157 -9.56 -22.17 -32.37
CA ARG A 157 -8.87 -23.48 -32.61
C ARG A 157 -7.79 -23.67 -33.68
N SER A 158 -6.87 -24.57 -33.27
CA SER A 158 -6.02 -25.52 -34.03
C SER A 158 -4.62 -25.02 -34.37
N SER A 159 -3.54 -25.79 -34.45
CA SER A 159 -3.07 -27.08 -33.88
C SER A 159 -1.67 -27.32 -34.48
N ASP A 160 -0.78 -27.99 -33.74
CA ASP A 160 0.43 -28.74 -34.15
C ASP A 160 1.71 -28.05 -34.65
N GLY A 161 2.85 -28.57 -34.15
CA GLY A 161 4.06 -28.73 -34.98
C GLY A 161 5.47 -28.54 -34.39
N GLN A 162 5.94 -29.46 -33.52
CA GLN A 162 7.30 -30.06 -33.44
C GLN A 162 8.62 -29.27 -33.16
N MET A 163 9.32 -29.73 -32.10
CA MET A 163 10.76 -30.15 -31.95
C MET A 163 11.90 -29.25 -32.51
N LYS A 164 13.02 -28.95 -31.83
CA LYS A 164 13.94 -29.79 -31.02
C LYS A 164 15.11 -28.94 -30.45
N SER A 165 15.81 -29.49 -29.44
CA SER A 165 17.21 -29.29 -29.01
C SER A 165 17.51 -28.53 -27.69
N ASN A 166 18.19 -29.26 -26.80
CA ASN A 166 18.91 -28.91 -25.55
C ASN A 166 20.38 -29.38 -25.79
N PRO A 167 21.47 -29.11 -25.00
CA PRO A 167 21.45 -28.83 -23.54
C PRO A 167 22.60 -28.00 -22.88
N LYS A 168 22.48 -27.83 -21.53
CA LYS A 168 23.51 -27.68 -20.46
C LYS A 168 24.23 -26.30 -20.35
N LEU A 169 24.58 -25.70 -19.20
CA LEU A 169 24.68 -26.02 -17.75
C LEU A 169 24.79 -24.68 -17.00
N THR A 170 24.20 -24.53 -15.82
CA THR A 170 24.92 -24.18 -14.56
C THR A 170 23.92 -24.23 -13.41
N GLU A 171 24.34 -24.96 -12.40
CA GLU A 171 23.69 -25.27 -11.15
C GLU A 171 24.18 -24.24 -10.16
N ASP A 172 23.27 -23.42 -9.64
CA ASP A 172 23.48 -22.66 -8.41
C ASP A 172 22.23 -22.87 -7.57
N THR A 173 22.34 -23.82 -6.65
CA THR A 173 21.48 -24.00 -5.50
C THR A 173 21.62 -22.79 -4.59
N TYR A 174 20.61 -21.91 -4.61
CA TYR A 174 20.30 -21.04 -3.49
C TYR A 174 18.98 -21.52 -2.91
N GLU A 175 19.06 -22.04 -1.69
CA GLU A 175 17.93 -22.28 -0.82
C GLU A 175 17.31 -20.90 -0.50
N ASP A 176 16.35 -20.45 -1.31
CA ASP A 176 15.50 -19.32 -0.95
C ASP A 176 14.45 -19.83 0.03
N GLU A 177 14.69 -19.51 1.30
CA GLU A 177 13.75 -19.67 2.39
C GLU A 177 12.44 -19.00 2.00
N GLU A 178 11.38 -19.81 2.01
CA GLU A 178 10.04 -19.50 1.54
C GLU A 178 9.59 -18.12 2.00
N GLU A 179 9.32 -17.28 1.00
CA GLU A 179 8.60 -16.03 1.13
C GLU A 179 7.43 -16.20 2.08
N ASP A 180 7.35 -15.27 3.03
CA ASP A 180 6.33 -15.04 4.04
C ASP A 180 4.96 -14.81 3.37
N HIS A 181 4.42 -15.85 2.72
CA HIS A 181 3.09 -15.91 2.16
C HIS A 181 2.14 -15.85 3.33
N THR A 182 1.68 -14.63 3.63
CA THR A 182 0.55 -14.34 4.49
C THR A 182 -0.51 -15.44 4.35
N GLU A 183 -0.53 -16.37 5.29
CA GLU A 183 -1.31 -17.59 5.17
C GLU A 183 -2.79 -17.19 5.11
N THR A 184 -3.43 -17.38 3.94
CA THR A 184 -4.84 -17.07 3.80
C THR A 184 -5.63 -18.09 4.61
N LEU A 185 -6.10 -17.69 5.80
CA LEU A 185 -6.80 -18.56 6.73
C LEU A 185 -8.31 -18.60 6.46
N CYS A 186 -8.88 -19.80 6.55
CA CYS A 186 -10.33 -20.01 6.45
C CYS A 186 -11.06 -19.33 7.63
N GLY A 187 -11.96 -18.40 7.33
CA GLY A 187 -12.73 -17.66 8.33
C GLY A 187 -13.74 -18.48 9.15
N SER A 188 -13.82 -19.80 8.94
CA SER A 188 -14.66 -20.73 9.71
C SER A 188 -13.86 -21.73 10.54
N CYS A 189 -12.79 -22.32 10.00
CA CYS A 189 -12.02 -23.37 10.69
C CYS A 189 -10.59 -22.96 11.03
N GLY A 190 -10.13 -21.79 10.58
CA GLY A 190 -8.76 -21.32 10.80
C GLY A 190 -7.68 -22.08 10.03
N GLY A 191 -8.05 -23.01 9.14
CA GLY A 191 -7.09 -23.77 8.35
C GLY A 191 -6.46 -22.95 7.22
N ASN A 192 -5.23 -23.29 6.87
CA ASN A 192 -4.40 -22.65 5.85
C ASN A 192 -4.93 -22.84 4.44
N TYR A 193 -4.53 -21.92 3.55
CA TYR A 193 -4.79 -22.03 2.12
C TYR A 193 -4.17 -23.29 1.52
N ASN A 194 -4.96 -23.98 0.69
CA ASN A 194 -4.52 -25.10 -0.12
C ASN A 194 -5.16 -24.96 -1.50
N ALA A 195 -4.34 -24.95 -2.56
CA ALA A 195 -4.77 -24.81 -3.95
C ALA A 195 -5.63 -25.97 -4.46
N ASP A 196 -5.53 -27.15 -3.84
CA ASP A 196 -6.33 -28.33 -4.19
C ASP A 196 -7.75 -28.29 -3.59
N GLU A 197 -8.01 -27.38 -2.66
CA GLU A 197 -9.34 -27.22 -2.05
C GLU A 197 -10.15 -26.12 -2.73
N PHE A 198 -11.47 -26.27 -2.75
CA PHE A 198 -12.35 -25.22 -3.22
C PHE A 198 -12.56 -24.15 -2.14
N TRP A 199 -12.34 -22.89 -2.52
CA TRP A 199 -12.52 -21.72 -1.67
C TRP A 199 -13.53 -20.73 -2.24
N ILE A 200 -14.18 -19.98 -1.36
CA ILE A 200 -15.11 -18.91 -1.72
C ILE A 200 -14.93 -17.70 -0.80
N GLY A 201 -14.90 -16.50 -1.38
CA GLY A 201 -14.79 -15.22 -0.69
C GLY A 201 -16.15 -14.59 -0.40
N CYS A 202 -16.35 -14.04 0.80
CA CYS A 202 -17.60 -13.39 1.21
C CYS A 202 -17.61 -11.90 0.84
N ASP A 203 -18.61 -11.46 0.06
CA ASP A 203 -18.72 -10.06 -0.42
C ASP A 203 -19.03 -9.04 0.68
N VAL A 204 -19.30 -9.48 1.91
CA VAL A 204 -19.66 -8.59 3.04
C VAL A 204 -18.52 -8.37 4.03
N CYS A 205 -17.66 -9.36 4.22
CA CYS A 205 -16.58 -9.28 5.21
C CYS A 205 -15.20 -9.59 4.63
N GLU A 206 -15.15 -9.87 3.32
CA GLU A 206 -13.93 -10.09 2.53
C GLU A 206 -13.04 -11.24 3.05
N ARG A 207 -13.60 -12.10 3.90
CA ARG A 207 -12.92 -13.32 4.37
C ARG A 207 -13.13 -14.47 3.40
N TRP A 208 -12.11 -15.32 3.32
CA TRP A 208 -12.08 -16.54 2.54
C TRP A 208 -12.48 -17.75 3.37
N TYR A 209 -13.15 -18.72 2.72
CA TYR A 209 -13.66 -19.93 3.37
C TYR A 209 -13.47 -21.14 2.47
N HIS A 210 -13.09 -22.29 3.04
CA HIS A 210 -13.28 -23.56 2.33
C HIS A 210 -14.77 -23.75 2.02
N GLY A 211 -15.11 -24.15 0.80
CA GLY A 211 -16.49 -24.41 0.42
C GLY A 211 -17.16 -25.47 1.32
N LYS A 212 -16.39 -26.48 1.77
CA LYS A 212 -16.84 -27.47 2.76
C LYS A 212 -17.25 -26.84 4.11
N CYS A 213 -16.49 -25.84 4.58
CA CYS A 213 -16.76 -25.16 5.86
C CYS A 213 -18.04 -24.33 5.82
N VAL A 214 -18.44 -23.85 4.63
CA VAL A 214 -19.64 -23.03 4.43
C VAL A 214 -20.74 -23.71 3.63
N LYS A 215 -20.60 -25.02 3.36
CA LYS A 215 -21.56 -25.86 2.62
C LYS A 215 -21.89 -25.32 1.22
N ILE A 216 -20.88 -24.87 0.50
CA ILE A 216 -20.95 -24.45 -0.90
C ILE A 216 -20.04 -25.33 -1.74
N THR A 217 -20.57 -25.87 -2.83
CA THR A 217 -19.80 -26.62 -3.84
C THR A 217 -19.39 -25.69 -4.98
N PRO A 218 -18.35 -26.02 -5.77
CA PRO A 218 -17.97 -25.24 -6.95
C PRO A 218 -19.17 -24.97 -7.89
N ALA A 219 -19.93 -26.02 -8.23
CA ALA A 219 -21.11 -25.89 -9.09
C ALA A 219 -22.20 -24.96 -8.51
N LYS A 220 -22.33 -24.89 -7.18
CA LYS A 220 -23.26 -23.94 -6.54
C LYS A 220 -22.69 -22.52 -6.60
N ALA A 221 -21.39 -22.36 -6.40
CA ALA A 221 -20.71 -21.06 -6.45
C ALA A 221 -20.80 -20.41 -7.84
N ASP A 222 -20.74 -21.20 -8.93
CA ASP A 222 -20.91 -20.69 -10.31
C ASP A 222 -22.25 -19.97 -10.53
N SER A 223 -23.28 -20.33 -9.75
CA SER A 223 -24.60 -19.71 -9.81
C SER A 223 -24.79 -18.55 -8.82
N ILE A 224 -23.84 -18.32 -7.91
CA ILE A 224 -23.92 -17.29 -6.89
C ILE A 224 -23.30 -15.99 -7.42
N LYS A 225 -24.15 -14.97 -7.66
CA LYS A 225 -23.67 -13.63 -8.04
C LYS A 225 -23.02 -12.86 -6.90
N GLN A 226 -23.54 -13.04 -5.68
CA GLN A 226 -23.02 -12.46 -4.45
C GLN A 226 -23.11 -13.49 -3.33
N TYR A 227 -21.97 -13.92 -2.81
CA TYR A 227 -21.85 -14.86 -1.73
C TYR A 227 -21.75 -14.15 -0.37
N LYS A 228 -22.67 -14.50 0.53
CA LYS A 228 -22.68 -14.03 1.92
C LYS A 228 -22.40 -15.20 2.87
N CYS A 229 -21.36 -15.10 3.68
CA CYS A 229 -21.01 -16.16 4.63
C CYS A 229 -22.08 -16.31 5.75
N PRO A 230 -22.16 -17.48 6.41
CA PRO A 230 -23.16 -17.73 7.45
C PRO A 230 -23.16 -16.70 8.59
N SER A 231 -21.99 -16.19 8.98
CA SER A 231 -21.86 -15.16 10.01
C SER A 231 -22.48 -13.83 9.58
N CYS A 232 -22.23 -13.42 8.34
CA CYS A 232 -22.83 -12.20 7.78
C CYS A 232 -24.34 -12.37 7.59
N MET A 233 -24.82 -13.54 7.16
CA MET A 233 -26.26 -13.81 6.99
C MET A 233 -27.03 -13.68 8.32
N LYS A 234 -26.44 -14.11 9.44
CA LYS A 234 -27.03 -13.97 10.77
C LYS A 234 -27.11 -12.49 11.22
N ARG A 235 -26.07 -11.69 10.95
CA ARG A 235 -26.00 -10.26 11.31
C ARG A 235 -27.02 -9.38 10.58
N SER A 236 -27.54 -9.81 9.43
CA SER A 236 -28.59 -9.06 8.71
C SER A 236 -30.02 -9.42 9.12
N ARG A 237 -30.19 -10.30 10.10
CA ARG A 237 -31.50 -10.72 10.62
C ARG A 237 -31.75 -10.29 12.07
N SER A 238 -30.78 -9.59 12.65
CA SER A 238 -30.80 -8.91 13.96
C SER A 238 -30.94 -7.42 13.72
#